data_AF-X1NKW6-F1
#
_entry.id   AF-X1NKW6-F1
#
_cell.length_a   1.000
_cell.length_b   1.000
_cell.length_c   1.000
_cell.angle_alpha   90.00
_cell.angle_beta   90.00
_cell.angle_gamma   90.00
#
_symmetry.space_group_name_H-M   'P 1'
#
loop_
_entity.id
_entity.type
_entity.pdbx_description
1 polymer ?
#
loop_
_entity_poly.entity_id
_entity_poly.type
_entity_poly.pdbx_seq_one_letter_code
_entity_poly.pdbx_strand_id
1 'polypeptide(L)' 'MNILMLTQDFLSRGGVSTFLENICNELQHKGHVIDVLTPLINKN' A
#
# COMPACT_ATOMS: atom_id res chain seq x y z
N MET A 1 10.36 1.09 12.73
CA MET A 1 9.08 0.46 13.15
C MET A 1 8.50 -0.25 11.94
N ASN A 2 7.96 -1.44 12.13
CA ASN A 2 7.31 -2.21 11.07
C ASN A 2 5.83 -1.83 11.02
N ILE A 3 5.32 -1.53 9.84
CA ILE A 3 3.94 -1.12 9.60
C ILE A 3 3.30 -2.12 8.65
N LEU A 4 2.17 -2.67 9.05
CA LEU A 4 1.35 -3.53 8.19
C LEU A 4 0.21 -2.70 7.59
N MET A 5 0.17 -2.62 6.26
CA MET A 5 -0.91 -1.96 5.53
C MET A 5 -1.84 -2.99 4.90
N LEU A 6 -3.12 -2.94 5.27
CA LEU A 6 -4.19 -3.77 4.69
C LEU A 6 -5.01 -2.92 3.73
N THR A 7 -5.05 -3.30 2.46
CA THR A 7 -5.78 -2.53 1.44
C THR A 7 -6.17 -3.40 0.27
N GLN A 8 -7.36 -3.16 -0.30
CA GLN A 8 -7.81 -3.79 -1.54
C GLN A 8 -7.43 -3.01 -2.80
N ASP A 9 -7.02 -1.74 -2.62
CA ASP A 9 -6.93 -0.77 -3.70
C ASP A 9 -5.49 -0.49 -4.14
N PHE A 10 -4.48 -1.13 -3.54
CA PHE A 10 -3.06 -0.84 -3.85
C PHE A 10 -2.68 -1.12 -5.31
N LEU A 11 -3.27 -2.16 -5.91
CA LEU A 11 -3.02 -2.54 -7.31
C LEU A 11 -4.00 -1.88 -8.30
N SER A 12 -4.93 -1.05 -7.80
CA SER A 12 -5.87 -0.33 -8.66
C SER A 12 -5.18 0.86 -9.33
N ARG A 13 -5.70 1.32 -10.47
CA ARG A 13 -5.30 2.61 -11.05
C ARG A 13 -6.33 3.65 -10.63
N GLY A 14 -5.99 4.52 -9.68
CA GLY A 14 -6.90 5.55 -9.20
C GLY A 14 -6.27 6.44 -8.13
N GLY A 15 -6.99 7.47 -7.69
CA GLY A 15 -6.49 8.41 -6.69
C GLY A 15 -6.14 7.75 -5.35
N VAL A 16 -6.85 6.68 -4.98
CA VAL A 16 -6.60 5.94 -3.73
C VAL A 16 -5.26 5.21 -3.78
N SER A 17 -4.93 4.50 -4.87
CA SER A 17 -3.63 3.83 -4.99
C SER A 17 -2.47 4.82 -4.98
N THR A 18 -2.57 5.93 -5.71
CA THR A 18 -1.55 7.00 -5.69
C THR A 18 -1.38 7.59 -4.29
N PHE A 19 -2.47 7.80 -3.55
CA PHE A 19 -2.40 8.27 -2.17
C PHE A 19 -1.68 7.26 -1.25
N LEU A 20 -2.01 5.98 -1.37
CA LEU A 20 -1.38 4.92 -0.58
C LEU A 20 0.12 4.77 -0.90
N GLU A 21 0.51 4.87 -2.18
CA GLU A 21 1.90 4.88 -2.61
C GLU A 21 2.66 6.08 -2.01
N ASN A 22 2.07 7.27 -2.03
CA ASN A 22 2.69 8.47 -1.46
C ASN A 22 2.93 8.33 0.06
N ILE A 23 1.94 7.80 0.79
CA ILE A 23 2.09 7.52 2.22
C ILE A 23 3.21 6.49 2.46
N CYS A 24 3.27 5.42 1.66
CA CYS A 24 4.32 4.42 1.79
C CYS A 24 5.70 5.05 1.62
N ASN A 25 5.87 5.86 0.58
CA ASN A 25 7.13 6.53 0.29
C ASN A 25 7.57 7.46 1.43
N GLU A 26 6.65 8.26 1.98
CA GLU A 26 6.98 9.18 3.07
C GLU A 26 7.39 8.43 4.36
N LEU A 27 6.68 7.34 4.68
CA LEU A 27 6.99 6.51 5.85
C LEU A 27 8.32 5.74 5.66
N GLN A 28 8.59 5.24 4.46
CA GLN A 28 9.87 4.60 4.15
C GLN A 28 11.04 5.58 4.24
N HIS A 29 10.88 6.82 3.76
CA HIS A 29 11.89 7.87 3.94
C HIS A 29 12.16 8.22 5.42
N LYS A 30 11.18 8.01 6.31
CA LYS A 30 11.34 8.15 7.76
C LYS A 30 11.96 6.91 8.43
N GLY A 31 12.35 5.89 7.66
CA GLY A 31 12.98 4.67 8.15
C GLY A 31 11.99 3.60 8.63
N HIS A 32 10.73 3.66 8.21
CA HIS A 32 9.75 2.61 8.47
C HIS A 32 9.83 1.51 7.41
N VAL A 33 9.66 0.26 7.83
CA VAL A 33 9.48 -0.89 6.93
C VAL A 33 7.98 -1.12 6.81
N ILE A 34 7.50 -1.25 5.57
CA ILE A 34 6.07 -1.35 5.28
C ILE A 34 5.81 -2.63 4.51
N ASP A 35 4.97 -3.49 5.08
CA ASP A 35 4.45 -4.67 4.42
C ASP A 35 3.02 -4.37 3.97
N VAL A 36 2.73 -4.58 2.68
CA VAL A 36 1.41 -4.34 2.11
C VAL A 36 0.75 -5.69 1.82
N LEU A 37 -0.41 -5.93 2.44
CA LEU A 37 -1.27 -7.07 2.11
C LEU A 37 -2.48 -6.58 1.33
N THR A 38 -2.61 -7.12 0.13
CA THR A 38 -3.76 -6.89 -0.74
C THR A 38 -4.40 -8.22 -1.14
N PRO A 39 -5.74 -8.34 -1.08
CA PRO A 39 -6.43 -9.52 -1.59
C PRO A 39 -6.16 -9.68 -3.09
N LEU A 40 -5.69 -10.87 -3.47
CA LEU A 40 -5.67 -11.27 -4.88
C LEU A 40 -7.11 -11.51 -5.32
N ILE A 41 -7.70 -10.52 -5.99
CA ILE A 41 -9.00 -10.70 -6.65
C ILE A 41 -8.76 -11.52 -7.90
N ASN A 42 -8.88 -12.85 -7.77
CA ASN A 42 -8.90 -13.74 -8.92
C ASN A 42 -10.26 -13.56 -9.62
N LYS A 43 -10.30 -12.73 -10.67
CA LYS A 43 -11.49 -12.57 -11.51
C LYS A 43 -11.61 -13.82 -12.40
N ASN A 44 -12.22 -14.88 -11.87
CA ASN A 44 -12.72 -15.99 -12.68
C ASN A 44 -13.93 -15.55 -13.51
#